data_AF-A0A242WF41-F1
#
_entry.id   AF-A0A242WF41-F1
#
_cell.length_a   1.000
_cell.length_b   1.000
_cell.length_c   1.000
_cell.angle_alpha   90.00
_cell.angle_beta   90.00
_cell.angle_gamma   90.00
#
_symmetry.space_group_name_H-M   'P 1'
#
loop_
_entity.id
_entity.type
_entity.pdbx_description
1 polymer ?
#
loop_
_entity_poly.entity_id
_entity_poly.type
_entity_poly.pdbx_seq_one_letter_code
_entity_poly.pdbx_strand_id
1 'polypeptide(L)'
;MSETAKRANANRIRLIRKILGMTQKEFAKQFGVQPLAVTRWETAKQVPNGYRMRKMEQLIGSNNLYKLDILIRDIATKGARQAVSSEIKKLKQEGSDQNDEVNERKSTDSSNEYS
;
A
#
# COMPACT_ATOMS: atom_id res chain seq x y z
N MET A 1 9.75 -17.75 3.67
CA MET A 1 8.80 -16.65 3.37
C MET A 1 9.53 -15.33 3.48
N SER A 2 9.40 -14.43 2.50
CA SER A 2 9.99 -13.09 2.55
C SER A 2 9.32 -12.20 3.61
N GLU A 3 10.02 -11.18 4.10
CA GLU A 3 9.46 -10.20 5.04
C GLU A 3 8.24 -9.46 4.47
N THR A 4 8.26 -9.17 3.17
CA THR A 4 7.10 -8.61 2.45
C THR A 4 5.88 -9.52 2.54
N ALA A 5 6.06 -10.84 2.35
CA ALA A 5 4.96 -11.80 2.45
C ALA A 5 4.41 -11.93 3.88
N LYS A 6 5.29 -11.90 4.90
CA LYS A 6 4.85 -11.88 6.31
C LYS A 6 4.00 -10.65 6.62
N ARG A 7 4.42 -9.48 6.14
CA ARG A 7 3.73 -8.21 6.37
C ARG A 7 2.40 -8.14 5.61
N ALA A 8 2.33 -8.68 4.40
CA ALA A 8 1.08 -8.84 3.67
C ALA A 8 0.08 -9.73 4.43
N ASN A 9 0.54 -10.87 4.96
CA ASN A 9 -0.30 -11.75 5.78
C ASN A 9 -0.79 -11.06 7.05
N ALA A 10 0.10 -10.32 7.75
CA ALA A 10 -0.27 -9.56 8.94
C ALA A 10 -1.40 -8.54 8.66
N ASN A 11 -1.30 -7.83 7.54
CA ASN A 11 -2.33 -6.89 7.11
C ASN A 11 -3.65 -7.59 6.77
N ARG A 12 -3.59 -8.73 6.07
CA ARG A 12 -4.76 -9.56 5.76
C ARG A 12 -5.51 -9.98 7.04
N ILE A 13 -4.79 -10.46 8.04
CA ILE A 13 -5.36 -10.87 9.33
C ILE A 13 -6.03 -9.69 10.04
N ARG A 14 -5.37 -8.53 10.08
CA ARG A 14 -5.94 -7.32 10.69
C ARG A 14 -7.23 -6.90 9.99
N LEU A 15 -7.25 -6.97 8.67
CA LEU A 15 -8.39 -6.56 7.85
C LEU A 15 -9.58 -7.52 8.02
N ILE A 16 -9.33 -8.83 8.04
CA ILE A 16 -10.31 -9.86 8.39
C ILE A 16 -11.00 -9.53 9.72
N ARG A 17 -10.20 -9.29 10.77
CA ARG A 17 -10.74 -8.94 12.09
C ARG A 17 -11.61 -7.68 12.05
N LYS A 18 -11.17 -6.66 11.30
CA LYS A 18 -11.89 -5.38 11.18
C LYS A 18 -13.22 -5.54 10.46
N ILE A 19 -13.29 -6.34 9.39
CA ILE A 19 -14.55 -6.64 8.68
C ILE A 19 -15.53 -7.37 9.58
N LEU A 20 -15.04 -8.28 10.42
CA LEU A 20 -15.88 -8.96 11.41
C LEU A 20 -16.30 -8.05 12.58
N GLY A 21 -15.86 -6.79 12.63
CA GLY A 21 -16.20 -5.85 13.70
C GLY A 21 -15.56 -6.20 15.05
N MET A 22 -14.53 -7.04 15.09
CA MET A 22 -14.00 -7.60 16.34
C MET A 22 -12.80 -6.80 16.90
N THR A 23 -12.72 -6.73 18.22
CA THR A 23 -11.49 -6.38 18.95
C THR A 23 -10.45 -7.51 18.85
N GLN A 24 -9.18 -7.23 19.13
CA GLN A 24 -8.14 -8.29 19.17
C GLN A 24 -8.47 -9.37 20.21
N LYS A 25 -9.12 -9.00 21.32
CA LYS A 25 -9.55 -9.94 22.38
C LYS A 25 -10.65 -10.88 21.89
N GLU A 26 -11.67 -10.37 21.23
CA GLU A 26 -12.76 -11.19 20.67
C GLU A 26 -12.26 -12.08 19.54
N PHE A 27 -11.39 -11.55 18.68
CA PHE A 27 -10.77 -12.33 17.62
C PHE A 27 -9.91 -13.47 18.19
N ALA A 28 -9.13 -13.21 19.24
CA ALA A 28 -8.34 -14.24 19.91
C ALA A 28 -9.19 -15.37 20.49
N LYS A 29 -10.38 -15.06 21.04
CA LYS A 29 -11.33 -16.06 21.55
C LYS A 29 -11.76 -17.05 20.47
N GLN A 30 -11.91 -16.61 19.21
CA GLN A 30 -12.27 -17.50 18.10
C GLN A 30 -11.24 -18.63 17.87
N PHE A 31 -10.00 -18.44 18.31
CA PHE A 31 -8.91 -19.41 18.13
C PHE A 31 -8.44 -20.04 19.45
N GLY A 32 -9.06 -19.71 20.58
CA GLY A 32 -8.62 -20.17 21.90
C GLY A 32 -7.19 -19.72 22.24
N VAL A 33 -6.79 -18.53 21.81
CA VAL A 33 -5.45 -17.98 22.06
C VAL A 33 -5.51 -16.72 22.92
N GLN A 34 -4.36 -16.28 23.43
CA GLN A 34 -4.25 -15.00 24.11
C GLN A 34 -4.27 -13.82 23.11
N PRO A 35 -4.79 -12.63 23.49
CA PRO A 35 -4.78 -11.44 22.63
C PRO A 35 -3.40 -11.06 22.09
N LEU A 36 -2.34 -11.31 22.88
CA LEU A 36 -0.95 -11.09 22.46
C LEU A 36 -0.56 -11.88 21.21
N ALA A 37 -1.14 -13.07 20.99
CA ALA A 37 -0.91 -13.84 19.77
C ALA A 37 -1.43 -13.08 18.55
N VAL A 38 -2.63 -12.49 18.65
CA VAL A 38 -3.21 -11.65 17.58
C VAL A 38 -2.35 -10.42 17.34
N THR A 39 -1.86 -9.76 18.39
CA THR A 39 -0.92 -8.64 18.24
C THR A 39 0.34 -9.06 17.46
N ARG A 40 0.93 -10.21 17.77
CA ARG A 40 2.12 -10.73 17.07
C ARG A 40 1.82 -11.08 15.62
N TRP A 41 0.63 -11.62 15.33
CA TRP A 41 0.20 -11.90 13.96
C TRP A 41 0.01 -10.62 13.14
N GLU A 42 -0.70 -9.64 13.68
CA GLU A 42 -0.97 -8.37 12.97
C GLU A 42 0.26 -7.44 12.86
N THR A 43 1.35 -7.75 13.58
CA THR A 43 2.62 -7.03 13.50
C THR A 43 3.70 -7.80 12.75
N ALA A 44 3.35 -8.93 12.11
CA ALA A 44 4.26 -9.83 11.40
C ALA A 44 5.38 -10.44 12.27
N LYS A 45 5.34 -10.26 13.60
CA LYS A 45 6.29 -10.85 14.55
C LYS A 45 6.17 -12.37 14.63
N GLN A 46 4.97 -12.90 14.35
CA GLN A 46 4.72 -14.33 14.24
C GLN A 46 3.71 -14.62 13.14
N VAL A 47 3.78 -15.82 12.56
CA VAL A 47 2.84 -16.31 11.54
C VAL A 47 1.91 -17.34 12.20
N PRO A 48 0.58 -17.22 12.07
CA PRO A 48 -0.34 -18.27 12.52
C PRO A 48 -0.06 -19.58 11.78
N ASN A 49 -0.29 -20.72 12.44
CA ASN A 49 -0.20 -22.00 11.75
C ASN A 49 -1.33 -22.17 10.71
N GLY A 50 -1.17 -23.14 9.81
CA GLY A 50 -2.11 -23.36 8.70
C GLY A 50 -3.55 -23.62 9.14
N TYR A 51 -3.75 -24.30 10.28
CA TYR A 51 -5.10 -24.51 10.84
C TYR A 51 -5.80 -23.18 11.16
N ARG A 52 -5.11 -22.25 11.82
CA ARG A 52 -5.68 -20.94 12.16
C ARG A 52 -5.95 -20.10 10.93
N MET A 53 -5.07 -20.16 9.93
CA MET A 53 -5.30 -19.49 8.65
C MET A 53 -6.59 -19.98 7.97
N ARG A 54 -6.78 -21.29 7.87
CA ARG A 54 -8.01 -21.87 7.31
C ARG A 54 -9.26 -21.50 8.11
N LYS A 55 -9.15 -21.49 9.45
CA LYS A 55 -10.27 -21.08 10.32
C LYS A 55 -10.63 -19.60 10.11
N MET A 56 -9.65 -18.71 9.90
CA MET A 56 -9.92 -17.31 9.55
C MET A 56 -10.68 -17.17 8.23
N GLU A 57 -10.30 -17.96 7.22
CA GLU A 57 -10.99 -17.97 5.92
C GLU A 57 -12.45 -18.45 6.05
N GLN A 58 -12.69 -19.47 6.88
CA GLN A 58 -14.03 -19.95 7.19
C GLN A 58 -14.87 -18.89 7.93
N LEU A 59 -14.28 -18.17 8.90
CA LEU A 59 -14.98 -17.15 9.69
C LEU A 59 -15.50 -15.99 8.84
N ILE A 60 -14.77 -15.58 7.81
CA ILE A 60 -15.21 -14.50 6.93
C ILE A 60 -16.09 -14.99 5.77
N GLY A 61 -16.00 -16.28 5.43
CA GLY A 61 -16.61 -16.86 4.23
C GLY A 61 -15.86 -16.50 2.94
N SER A 62 -15.88 -17.42 1.97
CA SER A 62 -15.11 -17.31 0.72
C SER A 62 -15.41 -16.04 -0.09
N ASN A 63 -16.65 -15.53 -0.03
CA ASN A 63 -17.04 -14.30 -0.71
C ASN A 63 -16.34 -13.05 -0.18
N ASN A 64 -16.09 -12.97 1.13
CA ASN A 64 -15.39 -11.82 1.70
C ASN A 64 -13.88 -11.93 1.46
N LEU A 65 -13.32 -13.14 1.40
CA LEU A 65 -11.91 -13.36 1.06
C LEU A 65 -11.57 -12.85 -0.33
N TYR A 66 -12.42 -13.16 -1.33
CA TYR A 66 -12.23 -12.71 -2.71
C TYR A 66 -12.29 -11.18 -2.83
N LYS A 67 -13.26 -10.53 -2.16
CA LYS A 67 -13.36 -9.06 -2.12
C LYS A 67 -12.13 -8.43 -1.45
N LEU A 68 -11.58 -9.06 -0.42
CA LEU A 68 -10.37 -8.58 0.24
C LEU A 68 -9.15 -8.62 -0.67
N ASP A 69 -8.95 -9.72 -1.39
CA ASP A 69 -7.83 -9.86 -2.30
C ASP A 69 -7.94 -8.88 -3.48
N ILE A 70 -9.15 -8.62 -3.99
CA ILE A 70 -9.39 -7.56 -4.99
C ILE A 70 -9.07 -6.18 -4.41
N LEU A 71 -9.59 -5.84 -3.23
CA LEU A 71 -9.37 -4.52 -2.62
C LEU A 71 -7.89 -4.27 -2.32
N ILE A 72 -7.17 -5.27 -1.81
CA ILE A 72 -5.74 -5.15 -1.54
C ILE A 72 -4.96 -4.95 -2.85
N ARG A 73 -5.30 -5.69 -3.91
CA ARG A 73 -4.71 -5.50 -5.25
C ARG A 73 -5.03 -4.11 -5.80
N ASP A 74 -6.27 -3.67 -5.72
CA ASP A 74 -6.70 -2.36 -6.21
C ASP A 74 -6.03 -1.21 -5.48
N ILE A 75 -5.87 -1.30 -4.15
CA ILE A 75 -5.14 -0.30 -3.36
C ILE A 75 -3.66 -0.29 -3.74
N ALA A 76 -3.02 -1.46 -3.85
CA ALA A 76 -1.63 -1.55 -4.30
C ALA A 76 -1.45 -0.97 -5.72
N THR A 77 -2.40 -1.24 -6.61
CA THR A 77 -2.38 -0.77 -8.01
C THR A 77 -2.66 0.73 -8.11
N LYS A 78 -3.60 1.25 -7.33
CA LYS A 78 -3.90 2.70 -7.25
C LYS A 78 -2.72 3.47 -6.65
N GLY A 79 -2.09 2.95 -5.60
CA GLY A 79 -0.88 3.54 -5.03
C GLY A 79 0.28 3.59 -6.04
N ALA A 80 0.50 2.50 -6.79
CA ALA A 80 1.50 2.47 -7.86
C ALA A 80 1.17 3.46 -8.99
N ARG A 81 -0.10 3.53 -9.44
CA ARG A 81 -0.55 4.51 -10.43
C ARG A 81 -0.36 5.95 -9.96
N GLN A 82 -0.65 6.24 -8.70
CA GLN A 82 -0.48 7.57 -8.13
C GLN A 82 1.01 7.95 -8.08
N ALA A 83 1.88 7.05 -7.63
CA ALA A 83 3.32 7.27 -7.62
C ALA A 83 3.88 7.55 -9.02
N VAL A 84 3.49 6.74 -10.02
CA VAL A 84 3.87 6.97 -11.43
C VAL A 84 3.32 8.30 -11.95
N SER A 85 2.07 8.64 -11.64
CA SER A 85 1.47 9.91 -12.05
C SER A 85 2.17 11.13 -11.43
N SER A 86 2.60 11.03 -10.17
CA SER A 86 3.36 12.07 -9.49
C SER A 86 4.74 12.26 -10.13
N GLU A 87 5.41 11.17 -10.49
CA GLU A 87 6.72 11.22 -11.14
C GLU A 87 6.63 11.80 -12.56
N ILE A 88 5.63 11.39 -13.35
CA ILE A 88 5.35 11.99 -14.67
C ILE A 88 5.08 13.49 -14.54
N LYS A 89 4.38 13.93 -13.48
CA LYS A 89 4.13 15.35 -13.26
C LYS A 89 5.42 16.13 -12.98
N LYS A 90 6.32 15.59 -12.14
CA LYS A 90 7.63 16.21 -11.85
C LYS A 90 8.49 16.35 -13.11
N LEU A 91 8.61 15.27 -13.88
CA LEU A 91 9.40 15.25 -15.12
C LEU A 91 8.89 16.27 -16.16
N LYS A 92 7.57 16.49 -16.22
CA LYS A 92 6.99 17.51 -17.10
C LYS A 92 7.26 18.94 -16.64
N GLN A 93 7.42 19.15 -15.34
CA GLN A 93 7.67 20.47 -14.73
C GLN A 93 9.16 20.84 -14.83
N GLU A 94 10.05 19.89 -14.60
CA GLU A 94 11.49 20.06 -14.82
C GLU A 94 11.83 20.33 -16.30
N GLY A 95 11.06 19.76 -17.23
CA GLY A 95 11.20 20.04 -18.66
C GLY A 95 10.64 21.40 -19.09
N SER A 96 9.67 22.00 -18.38
CA SER A 96 9.21 23.37 -18.67
C SER A 96 10.18 24.41 -18.15
N ASP A 97 10.70 24.21 -16.95
CA ASP A 97 11.59 25.18 -16.28
C ASP A 97 12.92 25.35 -17.04
N GLN A 98 13.42 24.30 -17.71
CA GLN A 98 14.61 24.38 -18.57
C GLN A 98 14.36 25.06 -19.92
N ASN A 99 13.13 25.08 -20.44
CA ASN A 99 12.81 25.74 -21.71
C ASN A 99 12.65 27.24 -21.55
N ASP A 100 12.14 27.69 -20.39
CA ASP A 100 12.01 29.11 -20.07
C ASP A 100 13.38 29.76 -19.82
N GLU A 101 14.31 29.07 -19.15
CA GLU A 101 15.67 29.57 -18.89
C GLU A 101 16.54 29.68 -20.16
N VAL A 102 16.31 28.82 -21.16
CA VAL A 102 17.01 28.86 -22.46
C VAL A 102 16.46 29.97 -23.36
N ASN A 103 15.16 30.30 -23.26
CA ASN A 103 14.55 31.37 -24.05
C ASN A 103 14.92 32.77 -23.55
N GLU A 104 15.04 32.98 -22.23
CA GLU A 104 15.51 34.26 -21.68
C GLU A 104 16.94 34.59 -22.10
N ARG A 105 17.85 33.61 -22.10
CA ARG A 105 19.26 33.82 -22.50
C ARG A 105 19.45 34.14 -23.98
N LYS A 106 18.55 33.70 -24.87
CA LYS A 106 18.60 34.02 -26.30
C LYS A 106 18.05 35.41 -26.63
N SER A 107 17.17 35.95 -25.78
CA SER A 107 16.54 37.25 -26.03
C SER A 107 17.41 38.44 -25.66
N THR A 108 18.43 38.26 -24.81
CA THR A 108 19.35 39.31 -24.37
C THR A 108 20.54 39.55 -25.31
N ASP A 109 20.75 38.70 -26.32
CA ASP A 109 21.93 38.76 -27.21
C ASP A 109 21.67 39.46 -28.56
N SER A 110 20.44 39.93 -28.83
CA SER A 110 20.08 40.64 -30.08
C SER A 110 19.98 42.17 -29.94
N SER A 111 20.67 42.77 -28.98
CA SER A 111 20.67 44.23 -28.81
C SER A 111 22.07 44.79 -28.55
N ASN A 112 22.98 44.64 -29.52
CA ASN A 112 24.09 45.59 -29.65
C ASN A 112 24.72 45.59 -31.07
N GLU A 113 23.95 45.96 -32.09
CA GLU A 113 24.50 46.44 -33.36
C GLU A 113 23.95 47.85 -33.62
N TYR A 114 24.62 48.88 -33.10
CA TYR A 114 24.60 50.23 -33.67
C TYR A 114 25.80 51.01 -33.14
N SER A 115 26.86 51.08 -33.95
CA SER A 115 27.67 52.28 -34.25
C SER A 115 28.90 51.89 -35.07
#